data_AF-A0A924RHV3-F1
#
_entry.id   AF-A0A924RHV3-F1
#
_cell.length_a   1.000
_cell.length_b   1.000
_cell.length_c   1.000
_cell.angle_alpha   90.00
_cell.angle_beta   90.00
_cell.angle_gamma   90.00
#
_symmetry.space_group_name_H-M   'P 1'
#
loop_
_entity.id
_entity.type
_entity.pdbx_description
1 polymer ?
#
loop_
_entity_poly.entity_id
_entity_poly.type
_entity_poly.pdbx_seq_one_letter_code
_entity_poly.pdbx_strand_id
1 'polypeptide(L)' 'PHTARAVVGKWEHPYTREEAAYPPGVDPRAKYWPPVRRIDGAFGDRNLVCSCPPPEAFAD' A
#
# COMPACT_ATOMS: atom_id res chain seq x y z
N PRO A 1 4.10 -3.96 2.28
CA PRO A 1 2.70 -4.08 2.72
C PRO A 1 1.80 -4.30 1.50
N HIS A 2 0.77 -5.13 1.63
CA HIS A 2 -0.23 -5.37 0.57
C HIS A 2 -1.51 -4.61 0.89
N THR A 3 -1.84 -3.60 0.08
CA THR A 3 -3.09 -2.85 0.22
C THR A 3 -4.26 -3.68 -0.31
N ALA A 4 -5.49 -3.37 0.11
CA ALA A 4 -6.68 -4.05 -0.40
C ALA A 4 -6.75 -3.98 -1.94
N ARG A 5 -6.46 -2.81 -2.53
CA ARG A 5 -6.41 -2.61 -3.99
C ARG A 5 -5.37 -3.49 -4.68
N ALA A 6 -4.21 -3.71 -4.06
CA ALA A 6 -3.17 -4.57 -4.62
C ALA A 6 -3.58 -6.05 -4.60
N VAL A 7 -4.29 -6.49 -3.56
CA VAL A 7 -4.75 -7.88 -3.40
C VAL A 7 -5.83 -8.23 -4.42
N VAL A 8 -6.81 -7.34 -4.64
CA VAL A 8 -7.91 -7.59 -5.60
C VAL A 8 -7.48 -7.47 -7.08
N GLY A 9 -6.33 -6.85 -7.34
CA GLY A 9 -5.81 -6.64 -8.69
C GLY A 9 -5.21 -7.88 -9.35
N LYS A 10 -4.56 -7.66 -10.49
CA LYS A 10 -3.72 -8.67 -11.16
C LYS A 10 -2.63 -9.14 -10.20
N TRP A 11 -2.38 -10.45 -10.20
CA TRP A 11 -1.48 -11.08 -9.24
C TRP A 11 -0.38 -11.84 -9.95
N GLU A 12 0.83 -11.29 -9.87
CA GLU A 12 2.04 -11.78 -10.55
C GLU A 12 3.12 -12.20 -9.52
N HIS A 13 2.73 -12.33 -8.25
CA HIS A 13 3.64 -12.76 -7.19
C HIS A 13 3.71 -14.30 -7.14
N PRO A 14 4.88 -14.87 -6.79
CA PRO A 14 5.07 -16.32 -6.70
C PRO A 14 4.48 -16.96 -5.42
N TYR A 15 3.70 -16.18 -4.66
CA TYR A 15 2.97 -16.60 -3.45
C TYR A 15 1.51 -16.19 -3.61
N THR A 16 0.61 -16.77 -2.85
CA THR A 16 -0.83 -16.55 -2.93
C THR A 16 -1.26 -15.20 -2.33
N ARG A 17 -2.46 -14.75 -2.71
CA ARG A 17 -3.11 -13.58 -2.09
C ARG A 17 -3.36 -13.78 -0.60
N GLU A 18 -3.66 -15.01 -0.20
CA GLU A 18 -3.91 -15.38 1.19
C GLU A 18 -2.64 -15.26 2.02
N GLU A 19 -1.50 -15.77 1.55
CA GLU A 19 -0.20 -15.60 2.23
C GLU A 19 0.17 -14.12 2.39
N ALA A 20 -0.24 -13.27 1.45
CA ALA A 20 0.00 -11.84 1.49
C ALA A 20 -0.93 -11.08 2.48
N ALA A 21 -2.22 -11.42 2.46
CA ALA A 21 -3.23 -10.74 3.25
C ALA A 21 -3.34 -11.31 4.68
N TYR A 22 -3.10 -12.60 4.86
CA TYR A 22 -3.26 -13.35 6.10
C TYR A 22 -2.08 -14.30 6.33
N PRO A 23 -0.86 -13.78 6.53
CA PRO A 23 0.27 -14.62 6.91
C PRO A 23 0.01 -15.30 8.26
N PRO A 24 0.76 -16.38 8.60
CA PRO A 24 0.58 -17.12 9.84
C PRO A 24 0.53 -16.21 11.08
N GLY A 25 -0.49 -16.41 11.92
CA GLY A 25 -0.69 -15.64 13.16
C GLY A 25 -1.55 -14.39 13.02
N VAL A 26 -2.06 -14.06 11.83
CA VAL A 26 -3.01 -12.95 11.63
C VAL A 26 -4.45 -13.44 11.78
N ASP A 27 -5.23 -12.86 12.69
CA ASP A 27 -6.69 -13.06 12.76
C ASP A 27 -7.39 -12.34 11.60
N PRO A 28 -8.09 -13.05 10.70
CA PRO A 28 -8.80 -12.42 9.59
C PRO A 28 -9.86 -11.41 10.03
N ARG A 29 -10.45 -11.58 11.23
CA ARG A 29 -11.46 -10.68 11.79
C ARG A 29 -10.87 -9.39 12.35
N ALA A 30 -9.59 -9.39 12.71
CA ALA A 30 -8.88 -8.24 13.25
C ALA A 30 -7.92 -7.60 12.22
N LYS A 31 -8.12 -7.89 10.92
CA LYS A 31 -7.20 -7.46 9.87
C LYS A 31 -7.20 -5.94 9.71
N TYR A 32 -6.05 -5.32 9.99
CA TYR A 32 -5.76 -3.95 9.55
C TYR A 32 -5.21 -3.94 8.12
N TRP A 33 -5.80 -3.10 7.27
CA TRP A 33 -5.36 -2.91 5.89
C TRP A 33 -4.35 -1.77 5.80
N PRO A 34 -3.15 -2.00 5.23
CA PRO A 34 -2.25 -0.93 4.90
C PRO A 34 -2.91 0.03 3.90
N PRO A 35 -2.94 1.35 4.17
CA PRO A 35 -3.56 2.32 3.26
C PRO A 35 -2.72 2.54 1.99
N VAL A 36 -1.40 2.36 2.08
CA VAL A 36 -0.45 2.55 0.97
C VAL A 36 0.51 1.37 0.84
N ARG A 37 1.14 1.23 -0.34
CA ARG A 37 2.24 0.29 -0.57
C ARG A 37 3.54 0.82 0.05
N ARG A 38 4.64 0.08 -0.15
CA ARG A 38 5.99 0.55 0.26
C ARG A 38 6.26 1.91 -0.38
N ILE A 39 6.64 2.89 0.44
CA ILE A 39 6.99 4.25 0.03
C ILE A 39 8.36 4.24 -0.66
N ASP A 40 8.51 5.01 -1.73
CA ASP A 40 9.81 5.30 -2.35
C ASP A 40 10.49 6.45 -1.60
N GLY A 41 11.40 6.09 -0.69
CA GLY A 41 12.14 7.09 0.10
C GLY A 41 13.14 7.89 -0.73
N ALA A 42 13.82 7.26 -1.69
CA ALA A 42 14.84 7.93 -2.49
C ALA A 42 14.24 8.99 -3.42
N PHE A 43 13.04 8.76 -3.94
CA PHE A 43 12.30 9.80 -4.66
C PHE A 43 11.96 10.98 -3.74
N GLY A 44 11.48 10.71 -2.52
CA GLY A 44 11.15 11.75 -1.54
C GLY A 44 12.35 12.63 -1.18
N ASP A 45 13.52 12.02 -0.95
CA ASP A 45 14.74 12.75 -0.60
C ASP A 45 15.23 13.66 -1.75
N ARG A 46 15.01 13.25 -3.01
CA ARG A 46 15.39 14.05 -4.19
C ARG A 46 14.35 15.10 -4.59
N ASN A 47 13.10 14.96 -4.13
CA ASN A 47 11.96 15.80 -4.49
C ASN A 47 11.25 16.28 -3.22
N LEU A 48 11.96 17.10 -2.42
CA LEU A 48 11.46 17.55 -1.13
C LEU A 48 10.20 18.41 -1.27
N VAL A 49 9.08 17.89 -0.79
CA VAL A 49 7.81 18.61 -0.61
C VAL A 49 7.41 18.52 0.86
N CYS A 50 7.48 19.66 1.56
CA CYS A 50 7.26 19.74 3.01
C CYS A 50 6.03 20.59 3.39
N SER A 51 5.23 20.98 2.41
CA SER A 51 3.93 21.62 2.59
C SER A 51 2.85 20.84 1.84
N CYS A 52 1.60 21.03 2.22
CA CYS A 52 0.50 20.43 1.50
C CYS A 52 0.48 20.95 0.04
N PRO A 53 0.33 20.08 -0.97
CA PRO A 53 0.03 20.52 -2.32
C PRO A 53 -1.37 21.16 -2.36
N PRO A 54 -1.64 21.99 -3.38
CA PRO A 54 -2.95 22.61 -3.52
C PRO A 54 -4.06 21.54 -3.66
N PRO A 55 -5.30 21.77 -3.18
CA PRO A 55 -6.38 20.78 -3.22
C PRO A 55 -6.64 20.19 -4.60
N GLU A 56 -6.43 20.98 -5.66
CA GLU A 56 -6.56 20.60 -7.06
C GLU A 56 -5.62 19.45 -7.45
N ALA A 57 -4.51 19.25 -6.72
CA ALA A 57 -3.61 18.12 -6.92
C ALA A 57 -4.22 16.77 -6.52
N PHE A 58 -5.35 16.77 -5.83
CA PHE A 58 -6.09 15.58 -5.42
C PHE A 58 -7.44 15.45 -6.14
N ALA A 59 -7.75 16.35 -7.07
CA ALA A 59 -8.96 16.30 -7.86
C ALA A 59 -8.78 15.29 -9.01
N ASP A 60 -9.10 14.02 -8.71
CA ASP A 60 -9.34 12.96 -9.69
C ASP A 60 -10.84 12.79 -9.95
#